data_AF-M5F4T5-F1
#
_entry.id   AF-M5F4T5-F1
#
_cell.length_a   1.000
_cell.length_b   1.000
_cell.length_c   1.000
_cell.angle_alpha   90.00
_cell.angle_beta   90.00
_cell.angle_gamma   90.00
#
_symmetry.space_group_name_H-M   'P 1'
#
loop_
_entity.id
_entity.type
_entity.pdbx_description
1 polymer ?
#
loop_
_entity_poly.entity_id
_entity_poly.type
_entity_poly.pdbx_seq_one_letter_code
_entity_poly.pdbx_strand_id
1 'polypeptide(L)'
;MIQTVAKLVLEPIFEADFEDGAYGYRPRRSGTDAIKEVHRLVCRGYTDVVDADLSKYFDTIPHSDLLKSVARRIVGPARAAADQAVAESADRRAGR
;
A
#
# COMPACT_ATOMS: atom_id res chain seq x y z
N MET A 1 15.71 12.75 9.88
CA MET A 1 16.79 11.73 9.77
C MET A 1 16.24 10.31 9.74
N ILE A 2 15.51 9.84 10.77
CA ILE A 2 15.06 8.43 10.87
C ILE A 2 14.07 8.03 9.77
N GLN A 3 13.06 8.87 9.48
CA GLN A 3 12.06 8.57 8.45
C GLN A 3 12.68 8.41 7.05
N THR A 4 13.73 9.17 6.73
CA THR A 4 14.46 9.04 5.45
C THR A 4 15.19 7.71 5.35
N VAL A 5 15.83 7.27 6.44
CA VAL A 5 16.50 5.96 6.48
C VAL A 5 15.48 4.84 6.37
N ALA A 6 14.36 4.94 7.08
CA ALA A 6 13.26 3.98 6.97
C ALA A 6 12.75 3.92 5.52
N LYS A 7 12.55 5.07 4.87
CA LYS A 7 12.14 5.13 3.46
C LYS A 7 13.13 4.39 2.55
N LEU A 8 14.43 4.61 2.70
CA LEU A 8 15.46 3.96 1.86
C LEU A 8 15.46 2.44 1.98
N VAL A 9 15.10 1.90 3.14
CA VAL A 9 15.02 0.45 3.37
C VAL A 9 13.68 -0.12 2.88
N LEU A 10 12.57 0.58 3.13
CA LEU A 10 11.23 0.09 2.80
C LEU A 10 10.88 0.25 1.33
N GLU A 11 11.31 1.34 0.70
CA GLU A 11 10.99 1.65 -0.71
C GLU A 11 11.31 0.49 -1.67
N PRO A 12 12.53 -0.11 -1.69
CA PRO A 12 12.81 -1.21 -2.61
C PRO A 12 12.00 -2.50 -2.31
N ILE A 13 11.59 -2.71 -1.06
CA ILE A 13 10.80 -3.89 -0.66
C ILE A 13 9.39 -3.79 -1.23
N PHE A 14 8.75 -2.61 -1.10
CA PHE A 14 7.39 -2.40 -1.61
C PHE A 14 7.36 -2.12 -3.11
N GLU A 15 8.40 -1.50 -3.68
CA GLU A 15 8.50 -1.24 -5.11
C GLU A 15 8.49 -2.53 -5.94
N ALA A 16 8.97 -3.64 -5.39
CA ALA A 16 8.92 -4.96 -6.04
C ALA A 16 7.48 -5.50 -6.22
N ASP A 17 6.53 -5.02 -5.42
CA ASP A 17 5.13 -5.51 -5.42
C ASP A 17 4.16 -4.51 -6.06
N PHE A 18 4.55 -3.25 -6.23
CA PHE A 18 3.64 -2.23 -6.75
C PHE A 18 3.27 -2.48 -8.21
N GLU A 19 1.98 -2.42 -8.49
CA GLU A 19 1.45 -2.50 -9.85
C GLU A 19 1.95 -1.33 -10.71
N ASP A 20 2.05 -1.57 -12.02
CA ASP A 20 2.49 -0.54 -12.98
C ASP A 20 1.55 0.66 -13.07
N GLY A 21 0.26 0.48 -12.76
CA GLY A 21 -0.74 1.54 -12.73
C GLY A 21 -0.66 2.46 -11.51
N ALA A 22 0.21 2.18 -10.53
CA ALA A 22 0.42 3.04 -9.37
C ALA A 22 1.51 4.09 -9.67
N TYR A 23 1.14 5.38 -9.65
CA TYR A 23 2.06 6.48 -9.99
C TYR A 23 2.43 7.38 -8.81
N GLY A 24 1.62 7.42 -7.75
CA GLY A 24 1.82 8.30 -6.61
C GLY A 24 2.98 7.86 -5.72
N TYR A 25 3.76 8.83 -5.22
CA TYR A 25 4.81 8.65 -4.21
C TYR A 25 5.89 7.60 -4.53
N ARG A 26 6.07 7.24 -5.80
CA ARG A 26 7.04 6.24 -6.26
C ARG A 26 8.28 6.86 -6.89
N PRO A 27 9.46 6.23 -6.76
CA PRO A 27 10.65 6.66 -7.47
C PRO A 27 10.46 6.49 -8.98
N ARG A 28 10.87 7.48 -9.77
CA ARG A 28 10.82 7.47 -11.26
C ARG A 28 9.42 7.32 -11.88
N ARG A 29 8.35 7.53 -11.11
CA ARG A 29 6.97 7.68 -11.62
C ARG A 29 6.46 9.07 -11.28
N SER A 30 5.68 9.66 -12.17
CA SER A 30 5.12 11.00 -11.97
C SER A 30 3.62 11.03 -12.28
N GLY A 31 2.92 12.05 -11.75
CA GLY A 31 1.52 12.31 -12.11
C GLY A 31 1.33 12.55 -13.61
N THR A 32 2.34 13.11 -14.29
CA THR A 32 2.33 13.28 -15.75
C THR A 32 2.29 11.94 -16.47
N ASP A 33 2.92 10.90 -15.93
CA ASP A 33 2.90 9.56 -16.52
C ASP A 33 1.51 8.92 -16.36
N ALA A 34 0.82 9.17 -15.24
CA ALA A 34 -0.57 8.76 -15.06
C ALA A 34 -1.50 9.41 -16.10
N ILE A 35 -1.34 10.71 -16.34
CA ILE A 35 -2.14 11.45 -17.35
C ILE A 35 -1.92 10.87 -18.75
N LYS A 36 -0.66 10.59 -19.12
CA LYS A 36 -0.34 9.97 -20.42
C LYS A 36 -0.99 8.60 -20.57
N GLU A 37 -1.01 7.81 -19.50
CA GLU A 37 -1.64 6.49 -19.50
C GLU A 37 -3.15 6.58 -19.68
N VAL A 38 -3.82 7.44 -18.91
CA VAL A 38 -5.26 7.69 -19.05
C VAL A 38 -5.59 8.17 -20.46
N HIS A 39 -4.82 9.13 -20.99
CA HIS A 39 -5.01 9.61 -22.37
C HIS A 39 -4.91 8.47 -23.39
N ARG A 40 -3.92 7.57 -23.22
CA ARG A 40 -3.76 6.38 -24.09
C ARG A 40 -4.97 5.44 -24.02
N LEU A 41 -5.54 5.22 -22.83
CA LEU A 41 -6.74 4.39 -22.65
C LEU A 41 -7.96 5.03 -23.31
N VAL A 42 -8.13 6.35 -23.15
CA VAL A 42 -9.22 7.10 -23.81
C VAL A 42 -9.10 7.00 -25.33
N CYS A 43 -7.89 7.17 -25.90
CA CYS A 43 -7.67 6.99 -27.34
C CYS A 43 -7.94 5.55 -27.84
N ARG A 44 -7.89 4.55 -26.95
CA ARG A 44 -8.22 3.14 -27.25
C ARG A 44 -9.72 2.83 -27.14
N GLY A 45 -10.55 3.82 -26.78
CA GLY A 45 -12.00 3.68 -26.67
C GLY A 45 -12.53 3.44 -25.26
N TYR A 46 -11.67 3.43 -24.23
CA TYR A 46 -12.11 3.38 -22.83
C TYR A 46 -12.55 4.78 -22.40
N THR A 47 -13.86 5.05 -22.48
CA THR A 47 -14.42 6.39 -22.29
C THR A 47 -15.15 6.56 -20.95
N ASP A 48 -15.49 5.46 -20.28
CA ASP A 48 -16.07 5.48 -18.94
C ASP A 48 -14.97 5.59 -17.89
N VAL A 49 -15.07 6.61 -17.03
CA VAL A 49 -14.13 6.88 -15.94
C VAL A 49 -14.87 6.81 -14.62
N VAL A 50 -14.34 6.02 -13.68
CA VAL A 50 -14.80 6.01 -12.29
C VAL A 50 -13.84 6.86 -11.48
N ASP A 51 -14.33 8.02 -11.03
CA ASP A 51 -13.59 8.90 -10.14
C ASP A 51 -13.85 8.51 -8.69
N ALA A 52 -12.78 8.30 -7.92
CA ALA A 52 -12.85 7.87 -6.54
C ALA A 52 -11.75 8.57 -5.74
N ASP A 53 -12.13 9.23 -4.64
CA ASP A 53 -11.22 9.93 -3.74
C ASP A 53 -11.47 9.53 -2.28
N LEU A 54 -10.40 9.56 -1.48
CA LEU A 54 -10.44 9.23 -0.05
C LEU A 54 -10.31 10.50 0.79
N SER A 55 -11.40 10.85 1.49
CA SER A 55 -11.41 12.02 2.39
C SER A 55 -10.51 11.83 3.61
N LYS A 56 -9.63 12.80 3.85
CA LYS A 56 -8.74 12.86 5.03
C LYS A 56 -7.94 11.58 5.28
N TYR A 57 -7.48 10.94 4.20
CA TYR A 57 -6.89 9.60 4.26
C TYR A 57 -5.82 9.42 5.34
N PHE A 58 -4.85 10.34 5.43
CA PHE A 58 -3.77 10.24 6.42
C PHE A 58 -4.23 10.46 7.87
N ASP A 59 -5.33 11.17 8.09
CA ASP A 59 -5.88 11.41 9.44
C ASP A 59 -6.75 10.23 9.91
N THR A 60 -7.39 9.51 8.97
CA THR A 60 -8.42 8.50 9.27
C THR A 60 -7.94 7.07 9.07
N ILE A 61 -6.72 6.86 8.57
CA ILE A 61 -6.19 5.52 8.30
C ILE A 61 -6.14 4.65 9.58
N PRO A 62 -6.68 3.42 9.56
CA PRO A 62 -6.60 2.50 10.71
C PRO A 62 -5.15 2.04 10.91
N HIS A 63 -4.46 2.69 11.85
CA HIS A 63 -3.02 2.51 12.08
C HIS A 63 -2.65 1.07 12.48
N SER A 64 -3.53 0.38 13.22
CA SER A 64 -3.34 -1.03 13.59
C SER A 64 -3.25 -1.94 12.37
N ASP A 65 -4.15 -1.76 11.40
CA ASP A 65 -4.22 -2.63 10.21
C ASP A 65 -3.18 -2.24 9.17
N LEU A 66 -2.83 -0.95 9.10
CA LEU A 66 -1.67 -0.48 8.35
C LEU A 66 -0.39 -1.17 8.84
N LEU A 67 -0.12 -1.16 10.15
CA LEU A 67 1.09 -1.76 10.72
C LEU A 67 1.10 -3.29 10.57
N LYS A 68 -0.05 -3.97 10.69
CA LYS A 68 -0.15 -5.41 10.37
C LYS A 68 0.24 -5.68 8.91
N SER A 69 -0.22 -4.83 7.98
CA SER A 69 0.07 -4.98 6.55
C SER A 69 1.54 -4.76 6.24
N VAL A 70 2.16 -3.76 6.86
CA VAL A 70 3.59 -3.51 6.77
C VAL A 70 4.40 -4.69 7.35
N ALA A 71 4.01 -5.18 8.53
CA ALA A 71 4.67 -6.31 9.18
C ALA A 71 4.61 -7.59 8.33
N ARG A 72 3.45 -7.90 7.72
CA ARG A 72 3.31 -9.06 6.81
C ARG A 72 4.32 -9.06 5.67
N ARG A 73 4.70 -7.88 5.17
CA ARG A 73 5.63 -7.78 4.04
C ARG A 73 7.10 -7.75 4.44
N ILE A 74 7.42 -7.13 5.58
CA ILE A 74 8.80 -7.00 6.07
C ILE A 74 9.26 -8.28 6.78
N VAL A 75 8.39 -8.86 7.61
CA VAL A 75 8.67 -10.09 8.34
C VAL A 75 8.37 -11.24 7.39
N GLY A 76 9.41 -11.93 6.90
CA GLY A 76 9.26 -13.02 5.92
C GLY A 76 8.18 -14.04 6.28
N PRO A 77 7.65 -14.79 5.29
CA PRO A 77 6.41 -15.58 5.40
C PRO A 77 6.40 -16.57 6.58
N ALA A 78 7.57 -17.07 7.00
CA ALA A 78 7.70 -17.99 8.12
C ALA A 78 7.41 -17.39 9.50
N ARG A 79 7.55 -16.06 9.69
CA ARG A 79 7.30 -15.40 10.98
C ARG A 79 5.98 -14.62 11.00
N ALA A 80 5.57 -14.02 9.88
CA ALA A 80 4.29 -13.30 9.81
C ALA A 80 3.07 -14.21 10.06
N ALA A 81 3.12 -15.48 9.63
CA ALA A 81 2.07 -16.47 9.91
C ALA A 81 1.99 -16.84 11.40
N ALA A 82 3.12 -16.86 12.11
CA ALA A 82 3.15 -17.10 13.54
C ALA A 82 2.55 -15.92 14.32
N ASP A 83 2.86 -14.69 13.91
CA ASP A 83 2.34 -13.48 14.57
C ASP A 83 0.84 -13.26 14.32
N GLN A 84 0.32 -13.60 13.13
CA GLN A 84 -1.12 -13.60 12.85
C GLN A 84 -1.87 -14.66 13.68
N ALA A 85 -1.32 -15.87 13.80
CA ALA A 85 -1.92 -16.92 14.63
C ALA A 85 -1.98 -16.54 16.12
N VAL A 86 -0.97 -15.82 16.62
CA VAL A 86 -0.95 -15.28 18.00
C VAL A 86 -1.98 -14.16 18.16
N ALA A 87 -2.10 -13.25 17.19
CA ALA A 87 -3.08 -12.16 17.22
C ALA A 87 -4.54 -12.66 17.17
N GLU A 88 -4.84 -13.66 16.34
CA GLU A 88 -6.17 -14.29 16.25
C GLU A 88 -6.53 -15.11 17.51
N SER A 89 -5.52 -15.66 18.19
CA SER A 89 -5.69 -16.37 19.46
C SER A 89 -5.94 -15.42 20.63
N ALA A 90 -5.41 -14.20 20.58
CA ALA A 90 -5.66 -13.15 21.56
C ALA A 90 -7.06 -12.54 21.41
N ASP A 91 -7.52 -12.34 20.17
CA ASP A 91 -8.84 -11.75 19.87
C ASP A 91 -10.00 -12.68 20.30
N ARG A 92 -9.83 -14.01 20.15
CA ARG A 92 -10.78 -15.00 20.69
C ARG A 92 -10.88 -15.04 22.21
N ARG A 93 -9.90 -14.48 22.93
CA ARG A 93 -9.87 -14.46 24.41
C ARG A 93 -10.45 -13.16 24.99
N ALA A 94 -10.56 -12.11 24.19
CA ALA A 94 -11.14 -10.81 24.58
C ALA A 94 -12.65 -10.72 24.33
N GLY A 95 -13.24 -11.66 23.58
CA GLY A 95 -14.67 -11.74 23.29
C GLY A 95 -15.50 -12.66 24.21
N ARG A 96 -15.04 -12.94 25.44
CA ARG A 96 -15.80 -13.69 26.45
C ARG A 96 -15.96 -12.91 27.75
#